data_AF-A0A3D4AX42-F1
#
_entry.id   AF-A0A3D4AX42-F1
#
_cell.length_a   1.000
_cell.length_b   1.000
_cell.length_c   1.000
_cell.angle_alpha   90.00
_cell.angle_beta   90.00
_cell.angle_gamma   90.00
#
_symmetry.space_group_name_H-M   'P 1'
#
loop_
_entity.id
_entity.type
_entity.pdbx_description
1 polymer ?
#
loop_
_entity_poly.entity_id
_entity_poly.type
_entity_poly.pdbx_seq_one_letter_code
_entity_poly.pdbx_strand_id
1 'polypeptide(L)' 'AYDKMLDIAESLELMLEKVDVPLSEQQVESLALEIAKSKDDFMAVLKGGKEVPAKAKKTKSDNVADIKDKAAS' A
#
# COMPACT_ATOMS: atom_id res chain seq x y z
N ALA A 1 -9.98 10.89 4.40
CA ALA A 1 -9.33 9.55 4.30
C ALA A 1 -7.88 9.63 4.76
N TYR A 2 -7.17 10.70 4.38
CA TYR A 2 -5.80 10.98 4.85
C TYR A 2 -5.73 11.19 6.37
N ASP A 3 -6.61 11.98 6.97
CA ASP A 3 -6.62 12.22 8.43
C ASP A 3 -6.68 10.91 9.24
N LYS A 4 -7.57 9.99 8.83
CA LYS A 4 -7.70 8.68 9.47
C LYS A 4 -6.40 7.85 9.37
N MET A 5 -5.64 8.00 8.29
CA MET A 5 -4.33 7.36 8.14
C MET A 5 -3.32 7.97 9.12
N LEU A 6 -3.31 9.30 9.27
CA LEU A 6 -2.46 9.99 10.24
C LEU A 6 -2.77 9.58 11.68
N ASP A 7 -4.05 9.50 12.05
CA ASP A 7 -4.46 9.03 13.39
C ASP A 7 -3.94 7.61 13.68
N ILE A 8 -3.93 6.75 12.66
CA ILE A 8 -3.41 5.38 12.75
C ILE A 8 -1.88 5.40 12.89
N ALA A 9 -1.18 6.25 12.12
CA ALA A 9 0.27 6.38 12.21
C ALA A 9 0.70 6.87 13.60
N GLU A 10 0.09 7.95 14.13
CA GLU A 10 0.37 8.43 15.50
C GLU A 10 0.15 7.34 16.55
N SER A 11 -0.94 6.57 16.42
CA SER A 11 -1.23 5.46 17.34
C SER A 11 -0.18 4.33 17.25
N LEU A 12 0.38 4.09 16.07
CA LEU A 12 1.41 3.07 15.84
C LEU A 12 2.77 3.51 16.37
N GLU A 13 3.13 4.78 16.26
CA GLU A 13 4.37 5.33 16.83
C GLU A 13 4.40 5.11 18.35
N LEU A 14 3.31 5.47 19.05
CA LEU A 14 3.15 5.26 20.48
C LEU A 14 3.19 3.78 20.91
N MET A 15 2.84 2.87 20.00
CA MET A 15 2.98 1.44 20.22
C MET A 15 4.43 1.00 20.04
N LEU A 16 5.09 1.47 18.97
CA LEU A 16 6.46 1.12 18.60
C LEU A 16 7.49 1.60 19.63
N GLU A 17 7.24 2.75 20.28
CA GLU A 17 8.06 3.24 21.40
C GLU A 17 8.11 2.28 22.60
N LYS A 18 7.10 1.42 22.76
CA LYS A 18 6.99 0.47 23.88
C LYS A 18 7.60 -0.89 23.55
N VAL A 19 8.05 -1.09 22.32
CA VAL A 19 8.61 -2.36 21.87
C VAL A 19 10.06 -2.42 22.34
N ASP A 20 10.48 -3.58 22.84
CA ASP A 20 11.85 -3.83 23.32
C ASP A 20 12.86 -3.98 22.16
N VAL A 21 12.69 -3.17 21.12
CA VAL A 21 13.53 -3.12 19.93
C VAL A 21 14.06 -1.70 19.80
N PRO A 22 15.38 -1.50 19.77
CA PRO A 22 15.95 -0.17 19.59
C PRO A 22 15.66 0.32 18.17
N LEU A 23 14.74 1.27 18.04
CA LEU A 23 14.41 1.98 16.81
C LEU A 23 14.70 3.48 17.00
N SER A 24 15.20 4.15 15.96
CA SER A 24 15.28 5.60 15.97
C SER A 24 13.89 6.23 15.73
N GLU A 25 13.69 7.48 16.16
CA GLU A 25 12.43 8.22 15.94
C GLU A 25 12.01 8.20 14.46
N GLN A 26 12.97 8.44 13.55
CA GLN A 26 12.72 8.41 12.12
C GLN A 26 12.29 7.02 11.60
N GLN A 27 12.82 5.93 12.17
CA GLN A 27 12.42 4.57 11.83
C GLN A 27 11.01 4.26 12.33
N VAL A 28 10.67 4.74 13.53
CA VAL A 28 9.34 4.59 14.12
C VAL A 28 8.29 5.31 13.25
N GLU A 29 8.52 6.57 12.91
CA GLU A 29 7.64 7.38 12.05
C GLU A 29 7.46 6.72 10.67
N SER A 30 8.58 6.37 10.01
CA SER A 30 8.53 5.77 8.67
C SER A 30 7.77 4.44 8.66
N LEU A 31 7.96 3.62 9.70
CA LEU A 31 7.29 2.33 9.83
C LEU A 31 5.80 2.50 10.11
N ALA A 32 5.44 3.37 11.06
CA ALA A 32 4.06 3.67 11.41
C ALA A 32 3.26 4.18 10.20
N LEU A 33 3.84 5.10 9.43
CA LEU A 33 3.20 5.67 8.25
C LEU A 33 2.99 4.63 7.14
N GLU A 34 3.96 3.75 6.92
CA GLU A 34 3.85 2.71 5.89
C GLU A 34 2.82 1.63 6.26
N ILE A 35 2.75 1.26 7.56
CA ILE A 35 1.70 0.38 8.09
C ILE A 35 0.33 1.06 7.98
N ALA A 36 0.23 2.36 8.26
CA ALA A 36 -1.03 3.09 8.16
C ALA A 36 -1.57 3.13 6.72
N LYS A 37 -0.69 3.34 5.72
CA LYS A 37 -1.05 3.28 4.30
C LYS A 37 -1.56 1.91 3.87
N SER A 38 -0.94 0.85 4.37
CA SER A 38 -1.21 -0.54 4.00
C SER A 38 -1.95 -1.31 5.10
N LYS A 39 -2.74 -0.60 5.92
CA LYS A 39 -3.34 -1.13 7.15
C LYS A 39 -4.11 -2.43 6.91
N ASP A 40 -4.90 -2.49 5.85
CA ASP A 40 -5.76 -3.64 5.59
C ASP A 40 -4.93 -4.90 5.27
N ASP A 41 -3.85 -4.74 4.50
CA ASP A 41 -2.91 -5.82 4.19
C ASP A 41 -2.14 -6.26 5.44
N PHE A 42 -1.66 -5.30 6.23
CA PHE A 42 -0.96 -5.57 7.49
C PHE A 42 -1.88 -6.33 8.47
N MET A 43 -3.13 -5.90 8.61
CA MET A 43 -4.14 -6.57 9.44
C MET A 43 -4.50 -7.96 8.93
N ALA A 44 -4.49 -8.19 7.62
CA ALA A 44 -4.74 -9.50 7.03
C ALA A 44 -3.60 -10.49 7.39
N VAL A 45 -2.35 -10.04 7.29
CA VAL A 45 -1.16 -10.84 7.67
C VAL A 45 -1.15 -11.13 9.16
N LEU A 46 -1.40 -10.11 10.01
CA LEU A 46 -1.45 -10.29 11.48
C LEU A 46 -2.55 -11.26 11.93
N LYS A 47 -3.63 -11.41 11.15
CA LYS A 47 -4.70 -12.40 11.39
C LYS A 47 -4.35 -13.81 10.89
N GLY A 48 -3.12 -14.05 10.43
CA GLY A 48 -2.67 -15.33 9.87
C GLY A 48 -3.08 -15.54 8.41
N GLY A 49 -3.57 -14.50 7.74
CA GLY A 49 -3.77 -14.52 6.30
C GLY A 49 -2.44 -14.60 5.57
N LYS A 50 -2.38 -15.35 4.47
CA LYS A 50 -1.21 -15.32 3.58
C LYS A 50 -1.21 -14.00 2.83
N GLU A 51 -0.07 -13.32 2.83
CA GLU A 51 0.14 -12.13 2.02
C GLU A 51 -0.17 -12.47 0.56
N VAL A 52 -1.17 -11.80 -0.03
CA VAL A 52 -1.50 -12.00 -1.44
C VAL A 52 -0.64 -10.99 -2.19
N PRO A 53 0.40 -11.42 -2.94
CA PRO A 53 1.20 -10.47 -3.70
C PRO A 53 0.25 -9.69 -4.58
N ALA A 54 0.30 -8.35 -4.46
CA ALA A 54 -0.58 -7.46 -5.17
C ALA A 54 -0.56 -7.85 -6.66
N LYS A 55 -1.66 -8.42 -7.15
CA LYS A 55 -1.81 -8.65 -8.59
C LYS A 55 -1.72 -7.28 -9.22
N ALA A 56 -0.61 -7.02 -9.91
CA ALA A 56 -0.45 -5.87 -10.78
C ALA A 56 -1.79 -5.68 -11.50
N LYS A 57 -2.48 -4.57 -11.22
CA LYS A 57 -3.68 -4.21 -11.96
C LYS A 57 -3.25 -4.18 -13.42
N LYS A 58 -3.61 -5.22 -14.19
CA LYS A 58 -3.58 -5.16 -15.64
C LYS A 58 -4.46 -3.97 -15.97
N THR A 59 -3.82 -2.86 -16.32
CA THR A 59 -4.43 -1.84 -17.14
C THR A 59 -5.08 -2.60 -18.30
N LYS A 60 -6.40 -2.59 -18.36
CA LYS A 60 -7.11 -2.93 -19.59
C LYS A 60 -6.63 -1.89 -20.59
N SER A 61 -5.66 -2.25 -21.42
CA SER A 61 -5.49 -1.60 -22.71
C SER A 61 -6.81 -1.84 -23.44
N ASP A 62 -7.62 -0.79 -23.51
CA ASP A 62 -8.70 -0.72 -24.47
C ASP A 62 -8.09 -0.99 -25.85
N ASN A 63 -8.58 -2.06 -26.47
CA ASN A 63 -8.30 -2.38 -27.86
C ASN A 63 -8.79 -1.21 -28.72
N VAL A 64 -7.86 -0.40 -29.22
CA VAL A 64 -8.12 0.40 -30.42
C VAL A 64 -7.95 -0.55 -31.60
N ALA A 65 -8.99 -1.33 -31.88
CA ALA A 65 -9.21 -1.81 -33.23
C ALA A 65 -9.50 -0.60 -34.13
N ASP A 66 -9.17 -0.76 -35.41
CA ASP A 66 -9.55 0.10 -36.55
C ASP A 66 -8.62 1.28 -36.90
N ILE A 67 -7.42 0.97 -37.39
CA ILE A 67 -6.91 1.62 -38.62
C ILE A 67 -6.28 0.53 -39.50
N LYS A 68 -7.10 -0.13 -40.32
CA LYS A 68 -6.64 -0.73 -41.57
C LYS A 68 -7.37 -0.06 -42.73
N ASP A 69 -6.57 0.26 -43.75
CA ASP A 69 -6.95 0.51 -45.15
C ASP A 69 -7.47 1.91 -45.54
N LYS A 70 -6.54 2.76 -45.99
CA LYS A 70 -6.63 3.35 -47.34
C LYS A 70 -5.26 3.82 -47.86
N ALA A 71 -4.39 2.85 -48.18
CA ALA A 71 -3.37 3.05 -49.19
C ALA A 71 -3.99 2.60 -50.52
N ALA A 72 -4.70 3.50 -51.20
CA ALA A 72 -5.17 3.28 -52.56
C ALA A 72 -5.28 4.61 -53.31
N SER A 73 -4.52 4.65 -54.42
CA SER A 73 -4.51 5.59 -55.55
C SER A 73 -3.71 6.88 -55.42
#